data_AF-A0A7V9C8K2-F1
#
_entry.id   AF-A0A7V9C8K2-F1
#
_cell.length_a   1.000
_cell.length_b   1.000
_cell.length_c   1.000
_cell.angle_alpha   90.00
_cell.angle_beta   90.00
_cell.angle_gamma   90.00
#
_symmetry.space_group_name_H-M   'P 1'
#
loop_
_entity.id
_entity.type
_entity.pdbx_description
1 polymer ?
#
loop_
_entity_poly.entity_id
_entity_poly.type
_entity_poly.pdbx_seq_one_letter_code
_entity_poly.pdbx_strand_id
1 'polypeptide(L)'
;MKKSLVVVSLLITFLPSMLLAQEANRERTGASARPVGEIVVTLNENFLNSMLDQMFALGAPPSYPLVLAEARDTTNARQPPEAKSIASSGAQNSCRSEIRLARESNGVRTQVRFVENRIAAPVAFQGSYNAGLLGCINFEGWADTTINLGFDAARQTLTARVDVRQVNLQGIPQLAAASLTRLVQNAIDRRINPIQILRAEQLATRLPVGENNALQLRAREVRPEIVRNELRLHIVYEIVR
;
A
#
# COMPACT_ATOMS: atom_id res chain seq x y z
N MET A 1 11.26 -30.78 -85.18
CA MET A 1 12.05 -29.52 -85.22
C MET A 1 13.19 -29.63 -84.19
N LYS A 2 14.43 -29.32 -84.61
CA LYS A 2 15.71 -29.01 -83.89
C LYS A 2 15.85 -29.50 -82.42
N LYS A 3 16.75 -30.42 -82.01
CA LYS A 3 18.24 -30.47 -81.96
C LYS A 3 18.95 -29.36 -81.15
N SER A 4 19.93 -29.81 -80.35
CA SER A 4 21.01 -29.14 -79.56
C SER A 4 20.72 -28.96 -78.07
N LEU A 5 21.42 -29.54 -77.08
CA LEU A 5 22.84 -29.89 -76.81
C LEU A 5 23.74 -28.70 -76.42
N VAL A 6 24.56 -28.95 -75.37
CA VAL A 6 25.76 -28.23 -74.84
C VAL A 6 25.40 -26.93 -74.06
N VAL A 7 26.00 -26.53 -72.93
CA VAL A 7 27.40 -26.57 -72.50
C VAL A 7 27.52 -26.48 -70.97
N VAL A 8 28.44 -27.30 -70.43
CA VAL A 8 29.06 -27.21 -69.09
C VAL A 8 29.95 -25.97 -69.02
N SER A 9 29.87 -25.16 -67.96
CA SER A 9 31.05 -24.38 -67.55
C SER A 9 31.10 -24.12 -66.05
N LEU A 10 32.16 -24.67 -65.49
CA LEU A 10 32.73 -24.52 -64.16
C LEU A 10 33.41 -23.14 -64.09
N LEU A 11 33.11 -22.31 -63.09
CA LEU A 11 34.00 -21.20 -62.71
C LEU A 11 34.24 -21.22 -61.20
N ILE A 12 35.43 -21.70 -60.85
CA ILE A 12 36.08 -21.56 -59.56
C ILE A 12 36.77 -20.19 -59.56
N THR A 13 36.38 -19.28 -58.67
CA THR A 13 37.24 -18.13 -58.29
C THR A 13 37.01 -17.74 -56.83
N PHE A 14 38.03 -18.03 -56.02
CA PHE A 14 38.65 -17.17 -54.99
C PHE A 14 37.79 -16.48 -53.90
N LEU A 15 37.99 -16.97 -52.67
CA LEU A 15 37.84 -16.29 -51.37
C LEU A 15 38.57 -14.93 -51.33
N PRO A 16 38.13 -13.98 -50.47
CA PRO A 16 38.68 -13.93 -49.10
C PRO A 16 37.63 -13.69 -48.01
N SER A 17 37.63 -14.60 -47.03
CA SER A 17 37.85 -14.31 -45.61
C SER A 17 37.64 -12.87 -45.14
N MET A 18 36.41 -12.47 -44.78
CA MET A 18 36.14 -11.49 -43.70
C MET A 18 34.62 -11.46 -43.43
N LEU A 19 34.12 -12.40 -42.61
CA LEU A 19 32.86 -12.22 -41.89
C LEU A 19 32.77 -13.20 -40.70
N LEU A 20 33.80 -13.22 -39.87
CA LEU A 20 33.80 -13.94 -38.58
C LEU A 20 34.46 -13.04 -37.54
N ALA A 21 33.78 -11.98 -37.11
CA ALA A 21 34.13 -11.23 -35.89
C ALA A 21 33.06 -10.20 -35.54
N GLN A 22 31.80 -10.59 -35.30
CA GLN A 22 30.87 -9.71 -34.59
C GLN A 22 29.69 -10.43 -33.91
N GLU A 23 29.93 -11.59 -33.29
CA GLU A 23 28.92 -12.22 -32.39
C GLU A 23 29.42 -12.45 -30.95
N ALA A 24 30.64 -12.02 -30.61
CA ALA A 24 31.23 -12.31 -29.29
C ALA A 24 31.02 -11.22 -28.22
N ASN A 25 30.17 -10.21 -28.44
CA ASN A 25 30.08 -9.07 -27.50
C ASN A 25 28.66 -8.63 -27.10
N ARG A 26 27.64 -9.45 -27.33
CA ARG A 26 26.24 -9.16 -26.94
C ARG A 26 25.73 -10.03 -25.78
N GLU A 27 26.63 -10.46 -24.89
CA GLU A 27 26.30 -11.25 -23.68
C GLU A 27 26.87 -10.68 -22.37
N ARG A 28 27.20 -9.38 -22.33
CA ARG A 28 27.68 -8.70 -21.12
C ARG A 28 26.90 -7.44 -20.78
N THR A 29 25.58 -7.54 -20.65
CA THR A 29 24.79 -6.60 -19.82
C THR A 29 23.40 -7.19 -19.61
N GLY A 30 23.25 -7.96 -18.55
CA GLY A 30 22.00 -8.64 -18.24
C GLY A 30 22.26 -9.92 -17.45
N ALA A 31 23.05 -9.83 -16.37
CA ALA A 31 23.02 -10.87 -15.36
C ALA A 31 21.60 -10.88 -14.77
N SER A 32 20.74 -11.72 -15.34
CA SER A 32 19.46 -12.06 -14.76
C SER A 32 19.75 -12.65 -13.39
N ALA A 33 19.47 -11.88 -12.34
CA ALA A 33 19.57 -12.36 -10.98
C ALA A 33 18.68 -13.61 -10.86
N ARG A 34 19.31 -14.78 -10.75
CA ARG A 34 18.59 -16.05 -10.61
C ARG A 34 17.86 -16.01 -9.27
N PRO A 35 16.54 -16.25 -9.22
CA PRO A 35 15.82 -16.35 -7.97
C PRO A 35 16.39 -17.53 -7.16
N VAL A 36 16.70 -17.27 -5.90
CA VAL A 36 17.42 -18.22 -5.02
C VAL A 36 16.45 -19.02 -4.15
N GLY A 37 15.24 -18.50 -3.99
CA GLY A 37 14.15 -19.18 -3.30
C GLY A 37 12.92 -18.31 -3.19
N GLU A 38 11.78 -18.95 -2.92
CA GLU A 38 10.51 -18.31 -2.60
C GLU A 38 10.12 -18.68 -1.17
N ILE A 39 9.73 -17.68 -0.37
CA ILE A 39 9.16 -17.88 0.95
C ILE A 39 7.69 -17.47 0.88
N VAL A 40 6.82 -18.28 1.49
CA VAL A 40 5.39 -17.97 1.60
C VAL A 40 5.06 -17.68 3.05
N VAL A 41 4.66 -16.44 3.33
CA VAL A 41 4.14 -16.02 4.64
C VAL A 41 2.63 -16.04 4.59
N THR A 42 1.97 -16.75 5.50
CA THR A 42 0.52 -16.87 5.54
C THR A 42 -0.05 -16.14 6.76
N LEU A 43 -1.01 -15.26 6.53
CA LEU A 43 -1.73 -14.49 7.55
C LEU A 43 -3.22 -14.80 7.42
N ASN A 44 -3.83 -15.29 8.49
CA ASN A 44 -5.27 -15.56 8.52
C ASN A 44 -6.07 -14.41 9.16
N GLU A 45 -7.37 -14.36 8.88
CA GLU A 45 -8.26 -13.32 9.42
C GLU A 45 -8.28 -13.33 10.95
N ASN A 46 -8.31 -14.52 11.56
CA ASN A 46 -8.42 -14.68 13.00
C ASN A 46 -7.25 -14.04 13.74
N PHE A 47 -6.03 -14.19 13.22
CA PHE A 47 -4.84 -13.56 13.78
C PHE A 47 -4.95 -12.03 13.75
N LEU A 48 -5.29 -11.45 12.59
CA LEU A 48 -5.42 -9.99 12.43
C LEU A 48 -6.54 -9.43 13.31
N ASN A 49 -7.67 -10.11 13.37
CA ASN A 49 -8.82 -9.71 14.20
C ASN A 49 -8.52 -9.86 15.69
N SER A 50 -7.78 -10.89 16.11
CA SER A 50 -7.32 -11.02 17.49
C SER A 50 -6.38 -9.87 17.87
N MET A 51 -5.48 -9.46 16.97
CA MET A 51 -4.61 -8.31 17.19
C MET A 51 -5.42 -7.00 17.35
N LEU A 52 -6.41 -6.76 16.49
CA LEU A 52 -7.31 -5.62 16.62
C LEU A 52 -8.08 -5.65 17.94
N ASP A 53 -8.55 -6.82 18.35
CA ASP A 53 -9.27 -7.00 19.61
C ASP A 53 -8.39 -6.67 20.83
N GLN A 54 -7.12 -7.08 20.80
CA GLN A 54 -6.14 -6.74 21.83
C GLN A 54 -5.82 -5.25 21.84
N MET A 55 -5.71 -4.60 20.68
CA MET A 55 -5.51 -3.14 20.60
C MET A 55 -6.64 -2.38 21.30
N PHE A 56 -7.90 -2.80 21.10
CA PHE A 56 -9.05 -2.20 21.77
C PHE A 56 -9.17 -2.60 23.26
N ALA A 57 -8.59 -3.73 23.68
CA ALA A 57 -8.66 -4.20 25.07
C ALA A 57 -7.59 -3.56 25.96
N LEU A 58 -6.38 -3.34 25.42
CA LEU A 58 -5.19 -2.95 26.19
C LEU A 58 -4.86 -1.47 26.10
N GLY A 59 -5.44 -0.74 25.14
CA GLY A 59 -5.07 0.65 24.86
C GLY A 59 -6.26 1.57 24.61
N ALA A 60 -5.99 2.88 24.69
CA ALA A 60 -6.93 3.87 24.18
C ALA A 60 -7.03 3.71 22.65
N PRO A 61 -8.25 3.65 22.07
CA PRO A 61 -8.38 3.49 20.64
C PRO A 61 -7.70 4.64 19.89
N PRO A 62 -7.07 4.39 18.73
CA PRO A 62 -6.42 5.43 17.93
C PRO A 62 -7.38 6.59 17.63
N SER A 63 -6.91 7.83 17.83
CA SER A 63 -7.66 9.04 17.46
C SER A 63 -6.86 9.93 16.50
N TYR A 64 -7.59 10.65 15.64
CA TYR A 64 -7.05 11.46 14.57
C TYR A 64 -7.82 12.78 14.46
N PRO A 65 -7.13 13.93 14.38
CA PRO A 65 -7.80 15.22 14.25
C PRO A 65 -8.51 15.34 12.90
N LEU A 66 -9.70 15.93 12.92
CA LEU A 66 -10.43 16.35 11.73
C LEU A 66 -9.96 17.74 11.34
N VAL A 67 -9.11 17.81 10.31
CA VAL A 67 -8.62 19.09 9.79
C VAL A 67 -9.56 19.55 8.69
N LEU A 68 -10.31 20.64 8.93
CA LEU A 68 -10.95 21.31 7.79
C LEU A 68 -9.84 21.82 6.88
N ALA A 69 -9.90 21.42 5.61
CA ALA A 69 -9.20 22.18 4.59
C ALA A 69 -9.88 23.56 4.55
N GLU A 70 -9.30 24.56 5.20
CA GLU A 70 -9.67 25.95 4.97
C GLU A 70 -9.55 26.20 3.46
N ALA A 71 -10.57 26.83 2.88
CA ALA A 71 -10.55 27.26 1.49
C ALA A 71 -9.25 28.02 1.25
N ARG A 72 -8.57 27.71 0.13
CA ARG A 72 -7.38 28.43 -0.33
C ARG A 72 -7.68 29.93 -0.29
N ASP A 73 -7.16 30.64 0.70
CA ASP A 73 -6.93 32.05 0.57
C ASP A 73 -5.80 32.19 -0.46
N THR A 74 -6.14 32.62 -1.67
CA THR A 74 -5.20 32.82 -2.78
C THR A 74 -4.28 34.04 -2.57
N THR A 75 -4.12 34.49 -1.33
CA THR A 75 -3.34 35.68 -1.01
C THR A 75 -2.04 35.27 -0.34
N ASN A 76 -1.03 35.04 -1.19
CA ASN A 76 0.41 34.98 -0.91
C ASN A 76 0.96 33.73 -0.20
N ALA A 77 1.81 33.05 -0.96
CA ALA A 77 2.67 31.97 -0.53
C ALA A 77 3.66 32.42 0.56
N ARG A 78 3.86 31.54 1.55
CA ARG A 78 5.14 31.10 2.15
C ARG A 78 5.00 30.83 3.65
N GLN A 79 4.15 29.88 4.04
CA GLN A 79 4.20 29.26 5.36
C GLN A 79 3.64 27.83 5.26
N PRO A 80 4.26 26.80 5.88
CA PRO A 80 3.64 25.48 5.98
C PRO A 80 2.30 25.58 6.73
N PRO A 81 1.28 24.78 6.37
CA PRO A 81 -0.02 24.85 7.03
C PRO A 81 0.09 24.27 8.44
N GLU A 82 0.24 25.14 9.43
CA GLU A 82 -0.07 24.80 10.81
C GLU A 82 -1.58 24.54 10.91
N ALA A 83 -1.95 23.35 11.37
CA ALA A 83 -3.34 22.96 11.54
C ALA A 83 -4.02 23.87 12.59
N LYS A 84 -4.70 24.92 12.13
CA LYS A 84 -5.42 25.84 13.01
C LYS A 84 -6.74 25.20 13.44
N SER A 85 -6.75 24.67 14.66
CA SER A 85 -8.01 24.29 15.31
C SER A 85 -8.72 25.57 15.78
N ILE A 86 -9.97 25.76 15.38
CA ILE A 86 -10.78 26.90 15.82
C ILE A 86 -11.17 26.64 17.28
N ALA A 87 -10.34 27.11 18.20
CA ALA A 87 -10.67 27.18 19.62
C ALA A 87 -11.62 28.36 19.82
N SER A 88 -12.92 28.09 19.88
CA SER A 88 -13.91 29.06 20.36
C SER A 88 -13.81 29.16 21.87
N SER A 89 -13.37 30.32 22.36
CA SER A 89 -13.26 30.69 23.76
C SER A 89 -14.64 30.79 24.42
N GLY A 90 -15.01 29.74 25.16
CA GLY A 90 -16.18 29.70 26.04
C GLY A 90 -16.14 28.44 26.91
N ALA A 91 -15.67 28.59 28.15
CA ALA A 91 -15.69 27.69 29.30
C ALA A 91 -15.88 26.15 29.09
N GLN A 92 -14.82 25.40 29.40
CA GLN A 92 -14.87 24.02 29.94
C GLN A 92 -15.55 22.94 29.07
N ASN A 93 -15.14 22.80 27.81
CA ASN A 93 -15.12 21.55 27.05
C ASN A 93 -14.49 21.83 25.69
N SER A 94 -13.18 21.58 25.55
CA SER A 94 -12.50 21.72 24.27
C SER A 94 -13.08 20.67 23.30
N CYS A 95 -13.99 21.09 22.43
CA CYS A 95 -14.49 20.25 21.36
C CYS A 95 -13.32 19.85 20.47
N ARG A 96 -12.80 18.64 20.70
CA ARG A 96 -11.62 18.14 20.03
C ARG A 96 -12.11 17.56 18.71
N SER A 97 -12.12 18.40 17.67
CA SER A 97 -12.50 18.00 16.31
C SER A 97 -11.63 16.82 15.86
N GLU A 98 -12.10 15.60 16.08
CA GLU A 98 -11.33 14.37 15.96
C GLU A 98 -12.26 13.17 15.72
N ILE A 99 -11.71 12.15 15.08
CA ILE A 99 -12.29 10.81 14.96
C ILE A 99 -11.47 9.85 15.79
N ARG A 100 -12.14 8.91 16.44
CA ARG A 100 -11.54 7.86 17.23
C ARG A 100 -12.10 6.53 16.75
N LEU A 101 -11.21 5.57 16.57
CA LEU A 101 -11.56 4.22 16.19
C LEU A 101 -12.49 3.61 17.25
N ALA A 102 -13.52 2.91 16.80
CA ALA A 102 -14.44 2.17 17.66
C ALA A 102 -14.36 0.68 17.32
N ARG A 103 -14.68 -0.16 18.31
CA ARG A 103 -14.76 -1.61 18.09
C ARG A 103 -15.91 -1.92 17.12
N GLU A 104 -17.04 -1.26 17.29
CA GLU A 104 -18.25 -1.47 16.50
C GLU A 104 -19.07 -0.17 16.47
N SER A 105 -19.82 0.02 15.39
CA SER A 105 -20.86 1.05 15.29
C SER A 105 -22.00 0.52 14.43
N ASN A 106 -23.23 0.54 14.97
CA ASN A 106 -24.46 0.14 14.27
C ASN A 106 -24.35 -1.24 13.59
N GLY A 107 -23.90 -2.25 14.35
CA GLY A 107 -23.74 -3.62 13.87
C GLY A 107 -22.54 -3.85 12.94
N VAL A 108 -21.77 -2.81 12.59
CA VAL A 108 -20.56 -2.92 11.78
C VAL A 108 -19.33 -2.89 12.68
N ARG A 109 -18.59 -3.99 12.70
CA ARG A 109 -17.38 -4.16 13.50
C ARG A 109 -16.13 -3.70 12.75
N THR A 110 -15.19 -3.08 13.45
CA THR A 110 -13.83 -2.88 12.95
C THR A 110 -13.10 -4.21 12.90
N GLN A 111 -12.88 -4.73 11.69
CA GLN A 111 -12.29 -6.05 11.48
C GLN A 111 -11.68 -6.18 10.08
N VAL A 112 -10.78 -7.15 9.89
CA VAL A 112 -10.24 -7.54 8.59
C VAL A 112 -10.96 -8.79 8.09
N ARG A 113 -11.30 -8.79 6.80
CA ARG A 113 -11.89 -9.91 6.07
C ARG A 113 -11.22 -10.06 4.71
N PHE A 114 -11.02 -11.29 4.29
CA PHE A 114 -10.52 -11.66 2.98
C PHE A 114 -11.70 -12.20 2.18
N VAL A 115 -12.25 -11.36 1.30
CA VAL A 115 -13.47 -11.66 0.53
C VAL A 115 -13.21 -11.34 -0.93
N GLU A 116 -13.68 -12.19 -1.84
CA GLU A 116 -13.63 -11.90 -3.29
C GLU A 116 -12.24 -11.48 -3.79
N ASN A 117 -11.18 -12.14 -3.30
CA ASN A 117 -9.78 -11.81 -3.64
C ASN A 117 -9.36 -10.37 -3.26
N ARG A 118 -9.97 -9.76 -2.24
CA ARG A 118 -9.58 -8.46 -1.68
C ARG A 118 -9.53 -8.48 -0.16
N ILE A 119 -8.74 -7.56 0.42
CA ILE A 119 -8.70 -7.32 1.86
C ILE A 119 -9.74 -6.25 2.19
N ALA A 120 -10.91 -6.66 2.68
CA ALA A 120 -11.94 -5.75 3.18
C ALA A 120 -11.69 -5.45 4.65
N ALA A 121 -11.72 -4.17 5.03
CA ALA A 121 -11.51 -3.74 6.40
C ALA A 121 -12.56 -2.69 6.78
N PRO A 122 -13.81 -3.08 7.08
CA PRO A 122 -14.77 -2.13 7.65
C PRO A 122 -14.20 -1.51 8.92
N VAL A 123 -14.40 -0.20 9.09
CA VAL A 123 -13.87 0.57 10.21
C VAL A 123 -14.99 1.34 10.88
N ALA A 124 -15.31 0.98 12.12
CA ALA A 124 -16.20 1.77 12.97
C ALA A 124 -15.44 2.90 13.66
N PHE A 125 -16.10 4.03 13.86
CA PHE A 125 -15.54 5.18 14.52
C PHE A 125 -16.61 6.02 15.23
N GLN A 126 -16.14 6.83 16.16
CA GLN A 126 -16.90 7.89 16.82
C GLN A 126 -16.07 9.16 16.77
N GLY A 127 -16.69 10.31 16.81
CA GLY A 127 -15.97 11.57 16.75
C GLY A 127 -16.76 12.73 17.28
N SER A 128 -16.08 13.86 17.34
CA SER A 128 -16.71 15.13 17.62
C SER A 128 -16.18 16.17 16.64
N TYR A 129 -16.97 17.20 16.38
CA TYR A 129 -16.61 18.27 15.47
C TYR A 129 -17.23 19.59 15.93
N ASN A 130 -16.43 20.66 15.94
CA ASN A 130 -16.92 22.00 16.24
C ASN A 130 -17.62 22.63 15.02
N ALA A 131 -18.95 22.70 15.07
CA ALA A 131 -19.80 23.26 14.03
C ALA A 131 -20.11 24.76 14.23
N GLY A 132 -19.14 25.52 14.73
CA GLY A 132 -19.24 26.96 14.89
C GLY A 132 -20.42 27.36 15.79
N LEU A 133 -21.45 27.94 15.18
CA LEU A 133 -22.67 28.40 15.86
C LEU A 133 -23.46 27.27 16.56
N LEU A 134 -23.37 26.03 16.08
CA LEU A 134 -24.05 24.88 16.68
C LEU A 134 -23.24 24.22 17.82
N GLY A 135 -22.03 24.71 18.08
CA GLY A 135 -21.15 24.13 19.08
C GLY A 135 -20.61 22.76 18.71
N CYS A 136 -20.29 21.95 19.72
CA CYS A 136 -19.68 20.64 19.53
C CYS A 136 -20.74 19.59 19.19
N ILE A 137 -20.61 18.98 18.01
CA ILE A 137 -21.49 17.89 17.55
C ILE A 137 -20.71 16.59 17.66
N ASN A 138 -21.28 15.64 18.40
CA ASN A 138 -20.79 14.27 18.41
C ASN A 138 -21.42 13.48 17.27
N PHE A 139 -20.66 12.58 16.69
CA PHE A 139 -21.14 11.70 15.63
C PHE A 139 -20.51 10.31 15.76
N GLU A 140 -21.16 9.33 15.17
CA GLU A 140 -20.65 7.98 15.05
C GLU A 140 -20.89 7.46 13.65
N GLY A 141 -20.18 6.41 13.27
CA GLY A 141 -20.31 5.86 11.94
C GLY A 141 -19.37 4.73 11.65
N TRP A 142 -19.40 4.30 10.40
CA TRP A 142 -18.49 3.30 9.89
C TRP A 142 -18.11 3.60 8.44
N ALA A 143 -16.91 3.17 8.07
CA ALA A 143 -16.38 3.28 6.73
C ALA A 143 -16.20 1.89 6.12
N ASP A 144 -16.66 1.71 4.88
CA ASP A 144 -16.26 0.57 4.06
C ASP A 144 -14.90 0.88 3.45
N THR A 145 -13.88 0.08 3.80
CA THR A 145 -12.52 0.29 3.30
C THR A 145 -11.94 -0.99 2.71
N THR A 146 -11.04 -0.82 1.74
CA THR A 146 -10.28 -1.92 1.13
C THR A 146 -8.79 -1.65 1.31
N ILE A 147 -8.00 -2.68 1.59
CA ILE A 147 -6.55 -2.59 1.74
C ILE A 147 -5.87 -3.18 0.50
N ASN A 148 -5.05 -2.36 -0.16
CA ASN A 148 -4.24 -2.73 -1.30
C ASN A 148 -2.77 -2.83 -0.87
N LEU A 149 -2.09 -3.90 -1.29
CA LEU A 149 -0.68 -4.15 -0.97
C LEU A 149 0.18 -3.85 -2.20
N GLY A 150 1.28 -3.14 -2.00
CA GLY A 150 2.23 -2.78 -3.05
C GLY A 150 3.68 -2.93 -2.59
N PHE A 151 4.50 -3.57 -3.42
CA PHE A 151 5.92 -3.76 -3.17
C PHE A 151 6.76 -2.83 -4.03
N ASP A 152 7.65 -2.07 -3.38
CA ASP A 152 8.67 -1.25 -4.04
C ASP A 152 10.02 -1.97 -3.93
N ALA A 153 10.47 -2.55 -5.05
CA ALA A 153 11.74 -3.27 -5.11
C ALA A 153 12.96 -2.36 -4.97
N ALA A 154 12.87 -1.07 -5.35
CA ALA A 154 13.97 -0.14 -5.19
C ALA A 154 14.15 0.25 -3.71
N ARG A 155 13.03 0.46 -3.00
CA ARG A 155 13.03 0.82 -1.57
C ARG A 155 13.07 -0.41 -0.66
N GLN A 156 12.85 -1.61 -1.19
CA GLN A 156 12.69 -2.84 -0.42
C GLN A 156 11.61 -2.71 0.66
N THR A 157 10.44 -2.21 0.25
CA THR A 157 9.32 -1.98 1.18
C THR A 157 8.02 -2.59 0.67
N LEU A 158 7.33 -3.31 1.54
CA LEU A 158 5.94 -3.70 1.34
C LEU A 158 5.04 -2.67 2.03
N THR A 159 4.21 -1.99 1.24
CA THR A 159 3.30 -0.96 1.71
C THR A 159 1.85 -1.41 1.58
N ALA A 160 1.01 -0.97 2.50
CA ALA A 160 -0.43 -1.04 2.42
C ALA A 160 -0.99 0.36 2.14
N ARG A 161 -2.02 0.40 1.29
CA ARG A 161 -2.86 1.56 1.06
C ARG A 161 -4.31 1.20 1.38
N VAL A 162 -4.93 1.96 2.26
CA VAL A 162 -6.34 1.87 2.61
C VAL A 162 -7.12 2.83 1.73
N ASP A 163 -8.09 2.33 0.99
CA ASP A 163 -8.98 3.15 0.19
C ASP A 163 -10.39 3.13 0.82
N VAL A 164 -10.90 4.32 1.14
CA VAL A 164 -12.25 4.48 1.71
C VAL A 164 -13.28 4.53 0.58
N ARG A 165 -14.13 3.51 0.50
CA ARG A 165 -15.19 3.41 -0.51
C ARG A 165 -16.41 4.23 -0.15
N GLN A 166 -16.83 4.12 1.10
CA GLN A 166 -18.04 4.76 1.60
C GLN A 166 -17.89 5.06 3.09
N VAL A 167 -18.50 6.15 3.53
CA VAL A 167 -18.60 6.51 4.94
C VAL A 167 -20.07 6.72 5.27
N ASN A 168 -20.53 6.02 6.30
CA ASN A 168 -21.89 6.10 6.82
C ASN A 168 -21.83 6.78 8.17
N LEU A 169 -22.44 7.96 8.27
CA LEU A 169 -22.45 8.75 9.49
C LEU A 169 -23.84 8.80 10.11
N GLN A 170 -23.88 8.91 11.43
CA GLN A 170 -25.08 8.96 12.25
C GLN A 170 -24.98 10.11 13.25
N GLY A 171 -26.13 10.59 13.71
CA GLY A 171 -26.22 11.70 14.67
C GLY A 171 -25.93 13.08 14.07
N ILE A 172 -25.89 13.21 12.73
CA ILE A 172 -25.59 14.47 12.04
C ILE A 172 -26.83 14.98 11.30
N PRO A 173 -27.16 16.29 11.39
CA PRO A 173 -28.17 16.90 10.53
C PRO A 173 -27.87 16.68 9.04
N GLN A 174 -28.88 16.34 8.23
CA GLN A 174 -28.69 16.00 6.80
C GLN A 174 -27.92 17.08 6.01
N LEU A 175 -28.11 18.35 6.37
CA LEU A 175 -27.43 19.49 5.74
C LEU A 175 -25.90 19.46 5.93
N ALA A 176 -25.41 18.87 7.02
CA ALA A 176 -23.99 18.77 7.37
C ALA A 176 -23.37 17.39 7.02
N ALA A 177 -24.19 16.40 6.63
CA ALA A 177 -23.72 15.05 6.37
C ALA A 177 -22.67 14.99 5.24
N ALA A 178 -22.93 15.68 4.12
CA ALA A 178 -22.03 15.63 2.96
C ALA A 178 -20.64 16.27 3.22
N SER A 179 -20.59 17.36 3.98
CA SER A 179 -19.33 18.02 4.31
C SER A 179 -18.52 17.21 5.33
N LEU A 180 -19.17 16.66 6.36
CA LEU A 180 -18.51 15.83 7.37
C LEU A 180 -18.06 14.49 6.80
N THR A 181 -18.83 13.86 5.90
CA THR A 181 -18.41 12.65 5.18
C THR A 181 -17.08 12.86 4.46
N ARG A 182 -16.92 13.97 3.71
CA ARG A 182 -15.64 14.29 3.04
C ARG A 182 -14.52 14.55 4.02
N LEU A 183 -14.81 15.18 5.16
CA LEU A 183 -13.81 15.46 6.19
C LEU A 183 -13.27 14.17 6.80
N VAL A 184 -14.18 13.23 7.14
CA VAL A 184 -13.83 11.92 7.67
C VAL A 184 -13.07 11.09 6.62
N GLN A 185 -13.54 11.05 5.37
CA GLN A 185 -12.83 10.38 4.27
C GLN A 185 -11.40 10.90 4.13
N ASN A 186 -11.21 12.23 4.07
CA ASN A 186 -9.88 12.84 3.97
C ASN A 186 -9.00 12.54 5.20
N ALA A 187 -9.57 12.55 6.40
CA ALA A 187 -8.83 12.26 7.62
C ALA A 187 -8.33 10.80 7.63
N ILE A 188 -9.18 9.85 7.24
CA ILE A 188 -8.82 8.44 7.11
C ILE A 188 -7.76 8.27 6.00
N ASP A 189 -8.03 8.77 4.79
CA ASP A 189 -7.16 8.59 3.63
C ASP A 189 -5.76 9.19 3.84
N ARG A 190 -5.65 10.40 4.40
CA ARG A 190 -4.36 11.08 4.53
C ARG A 190 -3.53 10.57 5.70
N ARG A 191 -4.17 10.12 6.77
CA ARG A 191 -3.46 9.76 8.00
C ARG A 191 -3.04 8.30 8.03
N ILE A 192 -3.84 7.43 7.42
CA ILE A 192 -3.56 6.00 7.41
C ILE A 192 -2.59 5.64 6.27
N ASN A 193 -2.59 6.40 5.16
CA ASN A 193 -1.76 6.09 4.00
C ASN A 193 -0.42 6.85 3.96
N PRO A 194 0.68 6.18 3.54
CA PRO A 194 0.84 4.74 3.36
C PRO A 194 1.19 4.03 4.68
N ILE A 195 0.70 2.81 4.85
CA ILE A 195 1.15 1.92 5.95
C ILE A 195 2.38 1.15 5.47
N GLN A 196 3.48 1.18 6.21
CA GLN A 196 4.63 0.31 5.93
C GLN A 196 4.48 -0.99 6.72
N ILE A 197 4.35 -2.12 6.02
CA ILE A 197 4.15 -3.43 6.65
C ILE A 197 5.50 -4.13 6.85
N LEU A 198 6.30 -4.20 5.79
CA LEU A 198 7.65 -4.77 5.85
C LEU A 198 8.67 -3.78 5.30
N ARG A 199 9.81 -3.68 5.97
CA ARG A 199 10.92 -2.81 5.62
C ARG A 199 12.12 -3.60 5.10
N ALA A 200 13.11 -2.88 4.58
CA ALA A 200 14.30 -3.45 3.99
C ALA A 200 15.02 -4.43 4.92
N GLU A 201 15.03 -4.17 6.23
CA GLU A 201 15.69 -5.01 7.23
C GLU A 201 14.96 -6.35 7.46
N GLN A 202 13.66 -6.39 7.19
CA GLN A 202 12.82 -7.59 7.30
C GLN A 202 12.77 -8.36 5.98
N LEU A 203 12.96 -7.66 4.86
CA LEU A 203 12.95 -8.20 3.49
C LEU A 203 14.34 -8.51 2.95
N ALA A 204 15.40 -8.10 3.64
CA ALA A 204 16.77 -8.49 3.36
C ALA A 204 17.27 -9.38 4.50
N THR A 205 17.81 -10.55 4.14
CA THR A 205 18.39 -11.48 5.11
C THR A 205 19.81 -11.83 4.71
N ARG A 206 20.68 -12.06 5.70
CA ARG A 206 22.02 -12.58 5.47
C ARG A 206 22.01 -14.07 5.76
N LEU A 207 22.28 -14.87 4.72
CA LEU A 207 22.45 -16.31 4.87
C LEU A 207 23.94 -16.63 5.05
N PRO A 208 24.38 -17.19 6.18
CA PRO A 208 25.74 -17.66 6.32
C PRO A 208 25.97 -18.87 5.38
N VAL A 209 27.04 -18.82 4.58
CA VAL A 209 27.45 -19.90 3.66
C VAL A 209 28.84 -20.47 4.03
N GLY A 210 29.31 -20.21 5.25
CA GLY A 210 30.57 -20.69 5.81
C GLY A 210 31.03 -19.81 6.96
N GLU A 211 32.19 -20.11 7.55
CA GLU A 211 32.68 -19.44 8.76
C GLU A 211 32.95 -17.93 8.57
N ASN A 212 33.22 -17.47 7.34
CA ASN A 212 33.53 -16.06 7.04
C ASN A 212 32.82 -15.52 5.78
N ASN A 213 31.79 -16.21 5.28
CA ASN A 213 31.09 -15.79 4.06
C ASN A 213 29.58 -15.78 4.27
N ALA A 214 28.92 -14.68 3.90
CA ALA A 214 27.48 -14.53 4.01
C ALA A 214 26.92 -14.02 2.68
N LEU A 215 25.89 -14.71 2.17
CA LEU A 215 25.12 -14.25 1.03
C LEU A 215 24.09 -13.23 1.52
N GLN A 216 24.10 -12.06 0.91
CA GLN A 216 23.03 -11.10 1.12
C GLN A 216 21.87 -11.44 0.19
N LEU A 217 20.73 -11.75 0.77
CA LEU A 217 19.48 -11.90 0.04
C LEU A 217 18.69 -10.61 0.09
N ARG A 218 18.04 -10.31 -1.03
CA ARG A 218 17.12 -9.19 -1.18
C ARG A 218 15.84 -9.66 -1.85
N ALA A 219 14.70 -9.13 -1.41
CA ALA A 219 13.43 -9.44 -2.06
C ALA A 219 13.42 -8.84 -3.47
N ARG A 220 13.29 -9.68 -4.49
CA ARG A 220 13.10 -9.26 -5.87
C ARG A 220 11.63 -8.93 -6.14
N GLU A 221 10.73 -9.68 -5.52
CA GLU A 221 9.30 -9.57 -5.74
C GLU A 221 8.54 -9.99 -4.48
N VAL A 222 7.43 -9.31 -4.19
CA VAL A 222 6.46 -9.73 -3.17
C VAL A 222 5.08 -9.70 -3.80
N ARG A 223 4.47 -10.88 -3.97
CA ARG A 223 3.10 -11.00 -4.51
C ARG A 223 2.11 -11.36 -3.41
N PRO A 224 1.08 -10.53 -3.18
CA PRO A 224 -0.04 -10.90 -2.33
C PRO A 224 -1.02 -11.80 -3.10
N GLU A 225 -1.45 -12.87 -2.47
CA GLU A 225 -2.51 -13.76 -2.97
C GLU A 225 -3.51 -14.01 -1.84
N ILE A 226 -4.81 -13.97 -2.14
CA ILE A 226 -5.85 -14.29 -1.17
C ILE A 226 -6.46 -15.64 -1.52
N VAL A 227 -6.27 -16.62 -0.65
CA VAL A 227 -6.72 -18.00 -0.86
C VAL A 227 -7.42 -18.48 0.40
N ARG A 228 -8.66 -18.97 0.28
CA ARG A 228 -9.40 -19.61 1.38
C ARG A 228 -9.42 -18.79 2.68
N ASN A 229 -9.65 -17.48 2.56
CA ASN A 229 -9.67 -16.54 3.68
C ASN A 229 -8.30 -16.41 4.40
N GLU A 230 -7.23 -16.54 3.64
CA GLU A 230 -5.86 -16.26 4.10
C GLU A 230 -5.18 -15.34 3.09
N LEU A 231 -4.37 -14.41 3.60
CA LEU A 231 -3.41 -13.65 2.81
C LEU A 231 -2.09 -14.38 2.79
N ARG A 232 -1.64 -14.74 1.59
CA ARG A 232 -0.34 -15.36 1.31
C ARG A 232 0.55 -14.32 0.65
N LEU A 233 1.70 -14.07 1.27
CA LEU A 233 2.73 -13.21 0.71
C LEU A 233 3.83 -14.09 0.15
N HIS A 234 3.91 -14.12 -1.17
CA HIS A 234 4.93 -14.85 -1.93
C HIS A 234 6.14 -13.94 -2.13
N ILE A 235 7.21 -14.19 -1.40
CA ILE A 235 8.42 -13.38 -1.41
C ILE A 235 9.51 -14.12 -2.17
N VAL A 236 9.88 -13.61 -3.35
CA VAL A 236 10.94 -14.18 -4.19
C VAL A 236 12.24 -13.42 -3.91
N TYR A 237 13.31 -14.16 -3.59
CA TYR A 237 14.60 -13.57 -3.26
C TYR A 237 15.64 -13.71 -4.38
N GLU A 238 16.55 -12.75 -4.43
CA GLU A 238 17.77 -12.79 -5.23
C GLU A 238 19.00 -12.60 -4.34
N ILE A 239 20.14 -13.14 -4.77
CA ILE A 239 21.44 -12.87 -4.14
C ILE A 239 21.97 -11.54 -4.67
N VAL A 240 22.37 -10.67 -3.74
CA VAL A 240 23.14 -9.46 -4.02
C VAL A 240 24.58 -9.71 -3.58
N ARG A 241 25.53 -9.31 -4.43
CA ARG A 241 26.96 -9.36 -4.14
C ARG A 241 27.45 -8.02 -3.61
#